data_AF-A0A9C8H7Z7-F1
#
_entry.id   AF-A0A9C8H7Z7-F1
#
_cell.length_a   1.000
_cell.length_b   1.000
_cell.length_c   1.000
_cell.angle_alpha   90.00
_cell.angle_beta   90.00
_cell.angle_gamma   90.00
#
_symmetry.space_group_name_H-M   'P 1'
#
loop_
_entity.id
_entity.type
_entity.pdbx_description
1 polymer ?
#
loop_
_entity_poly.entity_id
_entity_poly.type
_entity_poly.pdbx_seq_one_letter_code
_entity_poly.pdbx_strand_id
1 'polypeptide(L)'
;MFPRGLRIVAGDAGVPGTVCIALSRPDADEPYSMILIREEGLAQPWGRIDVDCAIVCITSGRYAPGAAPVYVARSDEGDVCFLEEEETRDEKIPGAGIFSDDAAGRGAARTGRRVREHPAYPAVGRRAVGL
;
A
#
# COMPACT_ATOMS: atom_id res chain seq x y z
N MET A 1 16.89 10.38 -0.73
CA MET A 1 16.41 11.52 0.07
C MET A 1 14.93 11.30 0.35
N PHE A 2 14.49 11.19 1.61
CA PHE A 2 13.04 11.14 1.88
C PHE A 2 12.42 12.51 1.54
N PRO A 3 11.28 12.54 0.83
CA PRO A 3 10.57 13.80 0.62
C PRO A 3 10.31 14.45 1.99
N ARG A 4 10.71 15.71 2.15
CA ARG A 4 10.36 16.47 3.36
C ARG A 4 8.84 16.60 3.41
N GLY A 5 8.27 16.46 4.61
CA GLY A 5 6.83 16.65 4.81
C GLY A 5 5.96 15.41 4.57
N LEU A 6 6.53 14.21 4.40
CA LEU A 6 5.74 12.98 4.48
C LEU A 6 5.08 12.83 5.85
N ARG A 7 3.79 12.47 5.86
CA ARG A 7 3.00 12.21 7.07
C ARG A 7 2.36 10.85 6.96
N ILE A 8 2.24 10.13 8.09
CA ILE A 8 1.40 8.94 8.14
C ILE A 8 -0.03 9.41 8.00
N VAL A 9 -0.71 8.93 6.97
CA VAL A 9 -2.10 9.30 6.65
C VAL A 9 -3.08 8.15 6.85
N ALA A 10 -2.59 6.91 6.79
CA ALA A 10 -3.37 5.72 7.04
C ALA A 10 -2.46 4.57 7.50
N GLY A 11 -3.07 3.59 8.18
CA GLY A 11 -2.40 2.35 8.52
C GLY A 11 -3.37 1.31 9.04
N ASP A 12 -2.97 0.05 8.91
CA ASP A 12 -3.73 -1.10 9.40
C ASP A 12 -2.80 -2.25 9.81
N ALA A 13 -3.24 -3.01 10.82
CA ALA A 13 -2.54 -4.15 11.39
C ALA A 13 -3.48 -5.37 11.56
N GLY A 14 -4.52 -5.45 10.73
CA GLY A 14 -5.50 -6.55 10.79
C GLY A 14 -5.00 -7.91 10.29
N VAL A 15 -3.79 -7.98 9.70
CA VAL A 15 -3.15 -9.22 9.29
C VAL A 15 -2.10 -9.65 10.33
N PRO A 16 -2.20 -10.85 10.92
CA PRO A 16 -1.22 -11.32 11.90
C PRO A 16 0.21 -11.24 11.36
N GLY A 17 1.13 -10.77 12.22
CA GLY A 17 2.54 -10.63 11.87
C GLY A 17 2.88 -9.53 10.88
N THR A 18 1.88 -8.76 10.41
CA THR A 18 2.06 -7.76 9.36
C THR A 18 1.48 -6.40 9.79
N VAL A 19 2.11 -5.31 9.34
CA VAL A 19 1.60 -3.94 9.50
C VAL A 19 1.74 -3.20 8.18
N CYS A 20 0.72 -2.48 7.75
CA CYS A 20 0.77 -1.66 6.53
C CYS A 20 0.49 -0.20 6.86
N ILE A 21 1.31 0.72 6.36
CA ILE A 21 1.16 2.16 6.56
C ILE A 21 1.32 2.92 5.25
N ALA A 22 0.58 4.02 5.09
CA ALA A 22 0.74 4.96 4.00
C ALA A 22 1.31 6.27 4.53
N LEU A 23 2.34 6.74 3.83
CA LEU A 23 2.97 8.02 4.02
C LEU A 23 2.68 8.88 2.79
N SER A 24 2.07 10.04 2.97
CA SER A 24 1.73 10.92 1.84
C SER A 24 2.29 12.32 2.05
N ARG A 25 2.58 13.00 0.94
CA ARG A 25 2.85 14.44 0.96
C ARG A 25 1.51 15.19 1.01
N PRO A 26 1.42 16.27 1.80
CA PRO A 26 0.23 17.13 1.83
C PRO A 26 0.11 18.06 0.61
N ASP A 27 1.06 18.00 -0.32
CA ASP A 27 1.07 18.82 -1.53
C ASP A 27 0.12 18.20 -2.57
N ALA A 28 -0.88 18.98 -2.97
CA ALA A 28 -1.93 18.55 -3.89
C ALA A 28 -1.50 18.65 -5.37
N ASP A 29 -0.47 19.44 -5.67
CA ASP A 29 -0.07 19.69 -7.06
C ASP A 29 0.76 18.52 -7.64
N GLU A 30 1.48 17.80 -6.78
CA GLU A 30 2.24 16.59 -7.11
C GLU A 30 1.96 15.48 -6.08
N PRO A 31 0.78 14.84 -6.16
CA PRO A 31 0.37 13.86 -5.17
C PRO A 31 1.26 12.62 -5.25
N TYR A 32 1.82 12.25 -4.10
CA TYR A 32 2.71 11.11 -3.98
C TYR A 32 2.50 10.45 -2.62
N SER A 33 2.40 9.12 -2.65
CA SER A 33 2.38 8.30 -1.45
C SER A 33 3.39 7.15 -1.53
N MET A 34 3.91 6.81 -0.36
CA MET A 34 4.74 5.66 -0.11
C MET A 34 4.00 4.74 0.85
N ILE A 35 3.73 3.51 0.42
CA ILE A 35 3.13 2.48 1.25
C ILE A 35 4.25 1.58 1.77
N LEU A 36 4.31 1.36 3.08
CA LEU A 36 5.28 0.47 3.72
C LEU A 36 4.54 -0.70 4.35
N ILE A 37 5.02 -1.92 4.10
CA ILE A 37 4.49 -3.15 4.68
C ILE A 37 5.59 -3.79 5.52
N ARG A 38 5.35 -3.95 6.82
CA ARG A 38 6.23 -4.70 7.73
C ARG A 38 5.76 -6.14 7.84
N GLU A 39 6.62 -7.11 7.63
CA GLU A 39 6.37 -8.53 7.88
C GLU A 39 7.33 -9.08 8.94
N GLU A 40 6.80 -9.83 9.89
CA GLU A 40 7.61 -10.52 10.89
C GLU A 40 8.33 -11.74 10.29
N GLY A 41 9.44 -12.14 10.92
CA GLY A 41 10.20 -13.32 10.51
C GLY A 41 11.14 -13.12 9.32
N LEU A 42 11.07 -11.99 8.62
CA LEU A 42 12.01 -11.64 7.56
C LEU A 42 13.24 -10.89 8.11
N ALA A 43 14.42 -11.18 7.55
CA ALA A 43 15.66 -10.47 7.87
C ALA A 43 15.62 -8.99 7.44
N GLN A 44 14.85 -8.69 6.39
CA GLN A 44 14.51 -7.34 5.93
C GLN A 44 12.99 -7.22 5.95
N PRO A 45 12.41 -6.78 7.09
CA PRO A 45 10.98 -6.91 7.32
C PRO A 45 10.14 -5.88 6.57
N TRP A 46 10.73 -4.98 5.80
CA TRP A 46 10.01 -3.88 5.17
C TRP A 46 9.97 -4.02 3.65
N GLY A 47 8.74 -4.10 3.11
CA GLY A 47 8.42 -3.85 1.72
C GLY A 47 7.95 -2.41 1.51
N ARG A 48 8.15 -1.89 0.29
CA ARG A 48 7.74 -0.54 -0.13
C ARG A 48 7.03 -0.57 -1.48
N ILE A 49 6.00 0.26 -1.60
CA ILE A 49 5.29 0.54 -2.85
C ILE A 49 5.19 2.06 -2.98
N ASP A 50 5.64 2.58 -4.12
CA ASP A 50 5.51 4.00 -4.47
C ASP A 50 4.32 4.19 -5.41
N VAL A 51 3.47 5.18 -5.13
CA VAL A 51 2.31 5.51 -5.97
C VAL A 51 2.17 7.01 -6.17
N ASP A 52 1.92 7.40 -7.42
CA ASP A 52 1.70 8.80 -7.83
C ASP A 52 0.22 9.20 -7.64
N CYS A 53 -0.26 9.05 -6.41
CA CYS A 53 -1.54 9.58 -5.94
C CYS A 53 -1.53 9.72 -4.41
N ALA A 54 -2.48 10.45 -3.84
CA ALA A 54 -2.61 10.59 -2.40
C ALA A 54 -3.45 9.43 -1.84
N ILE A 55 -2.81 8.54 -1.07
CA ILE A 55 -3.51 7.50 -0.32
C ILE A 55 -4.16 8.13 0.90
N VAL A 56 -5.41 7.78 1.16
CA VAL A 56 -6.19 8.30 2.30
C VAL A 56 -6.68 7.21 3.23
N CYS A 57 -6.58 5.93 2.83
CA CYS A 57 -7.04 4.81 3.63
C CYS A 57 -6.24 3.54 3.32
N ILE A 58 -6.02 2.72 4.35
CA ILE A 58 -5.56 1.34 4.26
C ILE A 58 -6.50 0.49 5.09
N THR A 59 -6.87 -0.68 4.57
CA THR A 59 -7.62 -1.70 5.30
C THR A 59 -7.14 -3.09 4.87
N SER A 60 -7.28 -4.07 5.74
CA SER A 60 -7.09 -5.48 5.39
C SER A 60 -8.42 -6.22 5.36
N GLY A 61 -8.49 -7.24 4.52
CA GLY A 61 -9.70 -8.04 4.40
C GLY A 61 -9.51 -9.27 3.52
N ARG A 62 -10.51 -10.16 3.56
CA ARG A 62 -10.61 -11.30 2.66
C ARG A 62 -11.64 -10.96 1.59
N TYR A 63 -11.18 -10.83 0.34
CA TYR A 63 -12.03 -10.40 -0.77
C TYR A 63 -12.46 -11.55 -1.70
N ALA A 64 -12.13 -12.80 -1.33
CA ALA A 64 -12.67 -14.01 -1.93
C ALA A 64 -12.81 -15.12 -0.87
N PRO A 65 -13.78 -16.06 -1.01
CA PRO A 65 -13.91 -17.20 -0.11
C PRO A 65 -12.61 -18.03 -0.09
N GLY A 66 -12.08 -18.26 1.12
CA GLY A 66 -10.85 -19.05 1.31
C GLY A 66 -9.54 -18.31 1.01
N ALA A 67 -9.57 -17.08 0.47
CA ALA A 67 -8.36 -16.32 0.22
C ALA A 67 -7.69 -15.83 1.51
N ALA A 68 -6.37 -15.67 1.46
CA ALA A 68 -5.61 -15.00 2.50
C ALA A 68 -6.06 -13.53 2.63
N PRO A 69 -6.02 -12.94 3.83
CA PRO A 69 -6.28 -11.51 3.96
C PRO A 69 -5.17 -10.72 3.24
N VAL A 70 -5.56 -9.69 2.51
CA VAL A 70 -4.64 -8.78 1.82
C VAL A 70 -4.89 -7.35 2.27
N TYR A 71 -3.87 -6.50 2.17
CA TYR A 71 -4.06 -5.07 2.34
C TYR A 71 -4.60 -4.43 1.06
N VAL A 72 -5.45 -3.43 1.26
CA VAL A 72 -6.05 -2.63 0.21
C VAL A 72 -5.87 -1.17 0.60
N ALA A 73 -5.33 -0.38 -0.33
CA ALA A 73 -5.22 1.06 -0.19
C ALA A 73 -6.29 1.76 -1.03
N ARG A 74 -6.77 2.92 -0.56
CA ARG A 74 -7.67 3.78 -1.33
C ARG A 74 -7.05 5.16 -1.48
N SER A 75 -7.08 5.70 -2.70
CA SER A 75 -6.70 7.09 -2.98
C SER A 75 -7.81 8.09 -2.63
N ASP A 76 -7.47 9.38 -2.62
CA ASP A 76 -8.41 10.50 -2.53
C ASP A 76 -9.33 10.62 -3.76
N GLU A 77 -8.87 10.17 -4.93
CA GLU A 77 -9.67 10.06 -6.16
C GLU A 77 -10.63 8.85 -6.16
N GLY A 78 -10.54 7.98 -5.16
CA GLY A 78 -11.40 6.80 -5.02
C GLY A 78 -10.86 5.52 -5.67
N ASP A 79 -9.67 5.56 -6.29
CA ASP A 79 -9.03 4.33 -6.75
C ASP A 79 -8.71 3.37 -5.62
N VAL A 80 -8.90 2.09 -5.88
CA VAL A 80 -8.61 1.01 -4.95
C VAL A 80 -7.40 0.22 -5.46
N CYS A 81 -6.38 0.09 -4.63
CA CYS A 81 -5.15 -0.66 -4.92
C CYS A 81 -5.07 -1.89 -4.04
N PHE A 82 -5.08 -3.07 -4.65
CA PHE A 82 -4.80 -4.33 -3.96
C PHE A 82 -3.29 -4.48 -3.84
N LEU A 83 -2.81 -4.61 -2.60
CA LEU A 83 -1.39 -4.70 -2.27
C LEU A 83 -1.03 -6.19 -2.16
N GLU A 84 -1.07 -6.86 -3.31
CA GLU A 84 -0.76 -8.29 -3.43
C GLU A 84 0.75 -8.50 -3.61
N GLU A 85 1.23 -9.68 -3.24
CA GLU A 85 2.61 -10.09 -3.43
C GLU A 85 2.88 -10.57 -4.86
N GLU A 86 2.61 -9.76 -5.88
CA GLU A 86 3.12 -10.07 -7.22
C GLU A 86 4.47 -9.39 -7.45
N GLU A 87 5.50 -10.25 -7.42
CA GLU A 87 6.92 -10.03 -7.64
C GLU A 87 7.59 -8.98 -6.74
N THR A 88 8.26 -9.49 -5.69
CA THR A 88 9.36 -8.77 -5.04
C THR A 88 10.51 -8.68 -6.04
N ARG A 89 10.74 -7.51 -6.62
CA ARG A 89 11.95 -7.26 -7.41
C ARG A 89 13.02 -6.68 -6.48
N ASP A 90 14.05 -7.49 -6.22
CA ASP A 90 15.24 -7.08 -5.48
C ASP A 90 16.03 -6.07 -6.32
N GLU A 91 15.72 -4.79 -6.17
CA GLU A 91 16.44 -3.78 -6.95
C GLU A 91 17.71 -3.31 -6.24
N LYS A 92 18.84 -3.71 -6.83
CA LYS A 92 20.13 -3.01 -6.69
C LYS A 92 20.14 -1.69 -7.48
N ILE A 93 19.05 -1.40 -8.22
CA ILE A 93 18.43 -0.12 -8.63
C ILE A 93 18.24 0.00 -10.16
N PRO A 94 17.00 0.19 -10.64
CA PRO A 94 16.74 1.34 -11.53
C PRO A 94 15.78 2.39 -10.93
N GLY A 95 16.30 3.59 -10.64
CA GLY A 95 15.55 4.75 -10.14
C GLY A 95 15.65 5.01 -8.62
N ALA A 96 16.82 4.76 -8.02
CA ALA A 96 17.04 4.53 -6.59
C ALA A 96 16.12 5.34 -5.67
N GLY A 97 15.48 4.68 -4.70
CA GLY A 97 16.07 4.61 -3.35
C GLY A 97 15.08 4.42 -2.21
N ILE A 98 15.41 3.80 -1.06
CA ILE A 98 16.60 3.06 -0.55
C ILE A 98 17.96 3.79 -0.48
N PHE A 99 17.96 5.10 -0.72
CA PHE A 99 19.12 5.91 -1.12
C PHE A 99 20.38 5.87 -0.21
N SER A 100 21.26 4.91 -0.40
CA SER A 100 22.72 5.12 -0.39
C SER A 100 23.44 4.01 -1.15
N ASP A 101 24.70 4.27 -1.51
CA ASP A 101 25.61 3.34 -2.19
C ASP A 101 25.93 2.07 -1.36
N ASP A 102 25.45 1.98 -0.10
CA ASP A 102 25.71 0.92 0.87
C ASP A 102 24.55 -0.08 1.06
N ALA A 103 23.68 -0.31 0.08
CA ALA A 103 22.56 -1.23 0.25
C ALA A 103 23.03 -2.71 0.44
N ALA A 104 23.38 -3.08 1.68
CA ALA A 104 23.85 -4.36 2.19
C ALA A 104 22.82 -4.99 3.16
N GLY A 105 21.56 -5.08 2.70
CA GLY A 105 20.42 -5.61 3.44
C GLY A 105 19.12 -5.01 2.90
N ARG A 106 18.71 -5.41 1.70
CA ARG A 106 17.72 -4.67 0.88
C ARG A 106 16.27 -5.00 1.26
N GLY A 107 15.44 -3.96 1.39
CA GLY A 107 13.98 -4.07 1.45
C GLY A 107 13.37 -4.26 0.06
N ALA A 108 12.21 -4.93 0.01
CA ALA A 108 11.52 -5.34 -1.21
C ALA A 108 10.72 -4.19 -1.85
N ALA A 109 10.84 -3.99 -3.17
CA ALA A 109 9.88 -3.20 -3.92
C ALA A 109 8.73 -4.12 -4.35
N ARG A 110 7.49 -3.74 -4.01
CA ARG A 110 6.28 -4.48 -4.40
C ARG A 110 5.50 -3.71 -5.45
N THR A 111 4.79 -4.43 -6.29
CA THR A 111 3.80 -3.83 -7.21
C THR A 111 2.41 -3.94 -6.60
N GLY A 112 1.54 -2.97 -6.90
CA GLY A 112 0.14 -2.98 -6.49
C GLY A 112 -0.76 -2.98 -7.71
N ARG A 113 -1.84 -3.76 -7.67
CA ARG A 113 -2.84 -3.75 -8.74
C ARG A 113 -3.90 -2.69 -8.45
N ARG A 114 -3.92 -1.64 -9.28
CA ARG A 114 -4.94 -0.57 -9.22
C ARG A 114 -6.20 -1.01 -9.97
N VAL A 115 -7.34 -0.87 -9.32
CA VAL A 115 -8.68 -1.02 -9.90
C VAL A 115 -9.36 0.34 -9.86
N ARG A 116 -9.69 0.88 -11.03
CA ARG A 116 -10.50 2.09 -11.18
C ARG A 116 -11.97 1.72 -11.20
N GLU A 117 -12.73 2.14 -10.20
CA GLU A 117 -14.19 2.19 -10.34
C GLU A 117 -14.55 3.40 -11.20
N HIS A 118 -15.04 3.16 -12.41
CA HIS A 118 -15.56 4.20 -13.31
C HIS A 118 -16.82 4.82 -12.67
N PRO A 119 -17.08 6.14 -12.79
CA PRO A 119 -18.26 6.79 -12.21
C PRO A 119 -19.51 6.42 -13.00
N ALA A 120 -20.05 5.24 -12.72
CA ALA A 120 -21.40 4.83 -13.04
C ALA A 120 -21.83 3.81 -11.99
N TYR A 121 -21.85 4.21 -10.72
CA TYR A 121 -22.35 3.37 -9.64
C TYR A 121 -23.87 3.31 -9.72
N PRO A 122 -24.48 2.12 -9.54
CA PRO A 122 -25.55 2.02 -8.58
C PRO A 122 -25.02 1.28 -7.35
N ALA A 123 -25.29 1.85 -6.18
CA ALA A 123 -24.94 1.27 -4.90
C ALA A 123 -25.60 -0.11 -4.76
N VAL A 124 -24.81 -1.18 -4.77
CA VAL A 124 -25.30 -2.52 -4.46
C VAL A 124 -24.87 -2.90 -3.04
N GLY A 125 -25.87 -2.94 -2.15
CA GLY A 125 -25.86 -3.91 -1.06
C GLY A 125 -25.70 -3.37 0.37
N ARG A 126 -26.62 -2.51 0.83
CA ARG A 126 -27.03 -2.63 2.25
C ARG A 126 -27.69 -3.99 2.41
N ARG A 127 -27.00 -4.99 2.94
CA ARG A 127 -27.67 -6.11 3.61
C ARG A 127 -27.72 -5.80 5.11
N ALA A 128 -28.96 -5.66 5.56
CA ALA A 128 -29.33 -5.51 6.94
C ALA A 128 -28.73 -6.65 7.79
N VAL A 129 -28.26 -6.24 8.96
CA VAL A 129 -28.10 -7.08 10.14
C VAL A 129 -29.44 -7.78 10.40
N GLY A 130 -29.44 -9.11 10.41
CA GLY A 130 -30.54 -9.93 10.90
C GLY A 130 -30.03 -10.78 12.05
N LEU A 131 -30.52 -10.49 13.26
CA LEU A 131 -30.69 -11.45 14.34
C LEU A 131 -31.85 -12.39 13.98
#